data_AF-A0A6I9NXE3-F1
#
_entry.id   AF-A0A6I9NXE3-F1
#
_cell.length_a   1.000
_cell.length_b   1.000
_cell.length_c   1.000
_cell.angle_alpha   90.00
_cell.angle_beta   90.00
_cell.angle_gamma   90.00
#
_symmetry.space_group_name_H-M   'P 1'
#
loop_
_entity.id
_entity.type
_entity.pdbx_description
1 polymer ?
#
loop_
_entity_poly.entity_id
_entity_poly.type
_entity_poly.pdbx_seq_one_letter_code
_entity_poly.pdbx_strand_id
1 'polypeptide(L)'
;SVSSRAGFLSTGDQAAKGNYGLLDQIQALRWTSENIAAFGGDPLRITVFGSGAGASCVNLLTLSHYSEGNRWSNSTKGLFQRAIAMSGTALSSWAVSFQPAKYARMLARKVGCNLEDTVELVSCLQRKHYKELVDQDIQPARYHIAFGPVIDGDVIPDDPQILMEQGEFLNYDIMLGVNQGEGLKFVELIVDNENGVQANDFDYAVSSFVDDLYGYPEGKDILRETIKFMYTDWADRHNPETRRKTLLALFTDHQWVAPAVATADLHSSFGSPTYFYAFYHHCQTEQ
;
A
#
# COMPACT_ATOMS: atom_id res chain seq x y z
N SER A 1 -16.50 -0.12 -2.72
CA SER A 1 -16.18 0.27 -1.33
C SER A 1 -16.78 -0.77 -0.39
N VAL A 2 -16.15 -1.94 -0.28
CA VAL A 2 -16.35 -2.81 0.90
C VAL A 2 -15.53 -2.12 1.99
N SER A 3 -16.13 -1.80 3.13
CA SER A 3 -15.43 -1.09 4.22
C SER A 3 -14.12 -1.82 4.53
N SER A 4 -12.98 -1.12 4.42
CA SER A 4 -11.64 -1.68 4.57
C SER A 4 -11.47 -2.47 5.87
N ARG A 5 -12.21 -2.12 6.92
CA ARG A 5 -12.13 -2.81 8.22
C ARG A 5 -12.74 -4.21 8.19
N ALA A 6 -13.88 -4.38 7.53
CA ALA A 6 -14.54 -5.69 7.44
C ALA A 6 -13.75 -6.65 6.53
N GLY A 7 -13.10 -6.11 5.49
CA GLY A 7 -12.32 -6.90 4.55
C GLY A 7 -10.94 -7.34 5.07
N PHE A 8 -10.45 -6.76 6.17
CA PHE A 8 -9.04 -6.92 6.56
C PHE A 8 -8.78 -7.12 8.06
N LEU A 9 -9.83 -7.43 8.84
CA LEU A 9 -9.62 -7.81 10.25
C LEU A 9 -8.83 -9.11 10.34
N SER A 10 -7.74 -9.10 11.12
CA SER A 10 -6.95 -10.29 11.41
C SER A 10 -6.54 -10.34 12.87
N THR A 11 -6.59 -11.53 13.47
CA THR A 11 -6.15 -11.79 14.84
C THR A 11 -4.67 -12.18 14.91
N GLY A 12 -3.99 -12.33 13.76
CA GLY A 12 -2.62 -12.85 13.69
C GLY A 12 -2.53 -14.35 13.99
N ASP A 13 -3.66 -15.05 14.01
CA ASP A 13 -3.78 -16.49 14.21
C ASP A 13 -4.91 -17.07 13.34
N GLN A 14 -5.31 -18.31 13.58
CA GLN A 14 -6.33 -19.00 12.77
C GLN A 14 -7.77 -18.52 13.01
N ALA A 15 -8.06 -17.73 14.05
CA ALA A 15 -9.43 -17.29 14.36
C ALA A 15 -9.97 -16.33 13.30
N ALA A 16 -9.15 -15.40 12.84
CA ALA A 16 -9.39 -14.56 11.67
C ALA A 16 -8.07 -14.29 10.96
N LYS A 17 -7.81 -14.97 9.84
CA LYS A 17 -6.54 -14.87 9.12
C LYS A 17 -6.32 -13.49 8.47
N GLY A 18 -7.39 -12.82 8.04
CA GLY A 18 -7.34 -11.56 7.29
C GLY A 18 -7.53 -11.76 5.79
N ASN A 19 -7.13 -10.75 5.01
CA ASN A 19 -7.11 -10.78 3.54
C ASN A 19 -8.45 -11.06 2.84
N TYR A 20 -9.60 -10.97 3.53
CA TYR A 20 -10.93 -11.19 2.91
C TYR A 20 -11.18 -10.27 1.71
N GLY A 21 -10.75 -9.01 1.78
CA GLY A 21 -10.86 -8.06 0.67
C GLY A 21 -10.00 -8.42 -0.55
N LEU A 22 -8.86 -9.09 -0.35
CA LEU A 22 -8.06 -9.65 -1.46
C LEU A 22 -8.73 -10.90 -2.03
N LEU A 23 -9.25 -11.77 -1.17
CA LEU A 23 -10.01 -12.96 -1.58
C LEU A 23 -11.26 -12.60 -2.39
N ASP A 24 -11.96 -11.52 -2.03
CA ASP A 24 -13.07 -10.98 -2.81
C ASP A 24 -12.63 -10.56 -4.22
N GLN A 25 -11.48 -9.90 -4.33
CA GLN A 25 -10.90 -9.52 -5.63
C GLN A 25 -10.50 -10.74 -6.46
N ILE A 26 -9.86 -11.74 -5.84
CA ILE A 26 -9.52 -13.01 -6.47
C ILE A 26 -10.80 -13.72 -6.97
N GLN A 27 -11.86 -13.74 -6.15
CA GLN A 27 -13.13 -14.36 -6.55
C GLN A 27 -13.80 -13.61 -7.70
N ALA A 28 -13.72 -12.28 -7.72
CA ALA A 28 -14.20 -11.48 -8.85
C ALA A 28 -13.39 -11.75 -10.13
N LEU A 29 -12.08 -11.95 -10.01
CA LEU A 29 -11.21 -12.34 -11.13
C LEU A 29 -11.54 -13.75 -11.63
N ARG A 30 -11.81 -14.71 -10.73
CA ARG A 30 -12.30 -16.05 -11.10
C ARG A 30 -13.62 -15.97 -11.88
N TRP A 31 -14.60 -15.23 -11.34
CA TRP A 31 -15.88 -15.02 -12.03
C TRP A 31 -15.68 -14.39 -13.40
N THR A 32 -14.82 -13.37 -13.50
CA THR A 32 -14.51 -12.71 -14.78
C THR A 32 -13.88 -13.70 -15.75
N SER A 33 -12.86 -14.44 -15.34
CA SER A 33 -12.20 -15.45 -16.17
C SER A 33 -13.17 -16.52 -16.68
N GLU A 34 -14.19 -16.89 -15.90
CA GLU A 34 -15.15 -17.94 -16.28
C GLU A 34 -16.31 -17.42 -17.14
N ASN A 35 -16.70 -16.14 -16.96
CA ASN A 35 -17.96 -15.63 -17.51
C ASN A 35 -17.78 -14.53 -18.57
N ILE A 36 -16.62 -13.86 -18.64
CA ILE A 36 -16.48 -12.67 -19.50
C ILE A 36 -16.63 -12.99 -20.99
N ALA A 37 -16.40 -14.23 -21.41
CA ALA A 37 -16.63 -14.69 -22.77
C ALA A 37 -18.10 -14.54 -23.21
N ALA A 38 -19.06 -14.71 -22.29
CA ALA A 38 -20.48 -14.50 -22.57
C ALA A 38 -20.82 -13.04 -22.86
N PHE A 39 -19.97 -12.11 -22.43
CA PHE A 39 -20.08 -10.67 -22.67
C PHE A 39 -19.21 -10.19 -23.84
N GLY A 40 -18.60 -11.12 -24.59
CA GLY A 40 -17.70 -10.81 -25.71
C GLY A 40 -16.28 -10.42 -25.31
N GLY A 41 -15.91 -10.57 -24.03
CA GLY A 41 -14.53 -10.40 -23.58
C GLY A 41 -13.69 -11.66 -23.79
N ASP A 42 -12.37 -11.49 -23.67
CA ASP A 42 -11.41 -12.58 -23.83
C ASP A 42 -10.77 -12.92 -22.47
N PRO A 43 -11.03 -14.10 -21.88
CA PRO A 43 -10.47 -14.48 -20.59
C PRO A 43 -8.94 -14.67 -20.61
N LEU A 44 -8.33 -14.77 -21.79
CA LEU A 44 -6.88 -14.85 -21.97
C LEU A 44 -6.21 -13.47 -22.13
N ARG A 45 -6.99 -12.38 -22.05
CA ARG A 45 -6.50 -10.98 -22.16
C ARG A 45 -7.05 -10.07 -21.06
N ILE A 46 -7.14 -10.58 -19.84
CA ILE A 46 -7.50 -9.82 -18.64
C ILE A 46 -6.29 -9.00 -18.17
N THR A 47 -6.52 -7.69 -18.00
CA THR A 47 -5.56 -6.75 -17.39
C THR A 47 -6.19 -6.19 -16.11
N VAL A 48 -5.49 -6.31 -14.99
CA VAL A 48 -5.91 -5.73 -13.70
C VAL A 48 -5.22 -4.39 -13.53
N PHE A 49 -5.96 -3.37 -13.10
CA PHE A 49 -5.38 -2.05 -12.86
C PHE A 49 -5.99 -1.38 -11.63
N GLY A 50 -5.18 -0.55 -10.98
CA GLY A 50 -5.59 0.16 -9.77
C GLY A 50 -4.72 1.37 -9.50
N SER A 51 -5.22 2.28 -8.67
CA SER A 51 -4.50 3.46 -8.19
C SER A 51 -4.41 3.47 -6.66
N GLY A 52 -3.31 3.98 -6.09
CA GLY A 52 -3.10 4.08 -4.64
C GLY A 52 -3.16 2.71 -3.95
N ALA A 53 -4.01 2.56 -2.93
CA ALA A 53 -4.25 1.28 -2.27
C ALA A 53 -4.77 0.19 -3.23
N GLY A 54 -5.46 0.59 -4.31
CA GLY A 54 -5.85 -0.34 -5.38
C GLY A 54 -4.63 -0.87 -6.14
N ALA A 55 -3.63 -0.02 -6.41
CA ALA A 55 -2.37 -0.44 -7.01
C ALA A 55 -1.55 -1.36 -6.08
N SER A 56 -1.55 -1.09 -4.77
CA SER A 56 -0.99 -2.03 -3.78
C SER A 56 -1.69 -3.39 -3.85
N CYS A 57 -3.02 -3.42 -3.96
CA CYS A 57 -3.75 -4.67 -4.18
C CYS A 57 -3.34 -5.37 -5.48
N VAL A 58 -3.20 -4.63 -6.59
CA VAL A 58 -2.72 -5.22 -7.87
C VAL A 58 -1.37 -5.93 -7.68
N ASN A 59 -0.41 -5.27 -7.02
CA ASN A 59 0.90 -5.88 -6.74
C ASN A 59 0.79 -7.10 -5.82
N LEU A 60 -0.04 -7.05 -4.78
CA LEU A 60 -0.23 -8.18 -3.88
C LEU A 60 -0.91 -9.36 -4.59
N LEU A 61 -1.83 -9.10 -5.52
CA LEU A 61 -2.43 -10.14 -6.36
C LEU A 61 -1.38 -10.82 -7.27
N THR A 62 -0.38 -10.07 -7.77
CA THR A 62 0.70 -10.68 -8.56
C THR A 62 1.62 -11.59 -7.74
N LEU A 63 1.70 -11.36 -6.43
CA LEU A 63 2.51 -12.13 -5.47
C LEU A 63 1.74 -13.30 -4.83
N SER A 64 0.44 -13.41 -5.08
CA SER A 64 -0.41 -14.43 -4.45
C SER A 64 -0.54 -15.66 -5.35
N HIS A 65 -0.24 -16.84 -4.80
CA HIS A 65 -0.45 -18.10 -5.50
C HIS A 65 -1.93 -18.37 -5.84
N TYR A 66 -2.89 -17.70 -5.16
CA TYR A 66 -4.31 -17.79 -5.51
C TYR A 66 -4.65 -17.14 -6.86
N SER A 67 -3.76 -16.30 -7.39
CA SER A 67 -3.87 -15.74 -8.74
C SER A 67 -3.37 -16.71 -9.82
N GLU A 68 -2.69 -17.79 -9.43
CA GLU A 68 -2.15 -18.82 -10.31
C GLU A 68 -3.24 -19.81 -10.75
N GLY A 69 -4.02 -19.37 -11.72
CA GLY A 69 -4.85 -20.24 -12.55
C GLY A 69 -6.06 -20.85 -11.85
N ASN A 70 -6.86 -21.54 -12.64
CA ASN A 70 -8.01 -22.31 -12.19
C ASN A 70 -7.73 -23.79 -12.51
N ARG A 71 -8.16 -24.72 -11.64
CA ARG A 71 -8.16 -26.17 -11.97
C ARG A 71 -9.07 -26.51 -13.16
N TRP A 72 -9.85 -25.54 -13.66
CA TRP A 72 -10.94 -25.77 -14.61
C TRP A 72 -10.66 -25.31 -16.04
N SER A 73 -9.68 -24.43 -16.27
CA SER A 73 -9.21 -24.12 -17.62
C SER A 73 -7.86 -24.80 -17.83
N ASN A 74 -7.70 -25.42 -19.00
CA ASN A 74 -6.41 -25.90 -19.51
C ASN A 74 -5.39 -24.77 -19.75
N SER A 75 -5.61 -23.58 -19.18
CA SER A 75 -4.71 -22.44 -19.27
C SER A 75 -3.67 -22.54 -18.17
N THR A 76 -2.42 -22.76 -18.57
CA THR A 76 -1.23 -22.59 -17.73
C THR A 76 -0.97 -21.13 -17.35
N LYS A 77 -1.85 -20.20 -17.73
CA LYS A 77 -1.74 -18.75 -17.50
C LYS A 77 -2.80 -18.35 -16.49
N GLY A 78 -2.39 -17.64 -15.43
CA GLY A 78 -3.21 -17.32 -14.25
C GLY A 78 -4.52 -16.56 -14.51
N LEU A 79 -5.17 -16.11 -13.43
CA LEU A 79 -6.48 -15.42 -13.49
C LEU A 79 -6.47 -14.12 -14.32
N PHE A 80 -5.29 -13.53 -14.51
CA PHE A 80 -5.04 -12.38 -15.37
C PHE A 80 -3.64 -12.47 -15.97
N GLN A 81 -3.36 -11.66 -17.00
CA GLN A 81 -2.09 -11.72 -17.73
C GLN A 81 -1.26 -10.45 -17.61
N ARG A 82 -1.88 -9.32 -17.26
CA ARG A 82 -1.20 -8.02 -17.17
C ARG A 82 -1.67 -7.23 -15.96
N ALA A 83 -0.80 -6.39 -15.44
CA ALA A 83 -1.08 -5.51 -14.32
C ALA A 83 -0.68 -4.06 -14.63
N ILE A 84 -1.50 -3.11 -14.18
CA ILE A 84 -1.17 -1.68 -14.20
C ILE A 84 -1.29 -1.11 -12.79
N ALA A 85 -0.17 -0.75 -12.18
CA ALA A 85 -0.09 -0.23 -10.82
C ALA A 85 0.24 1.28 -10.82
N MET A 86 -0.77 2.11 -10.55
CA MET A 86 -0.63 3.57 -10.59
C MET A 86 -0.47 4.14 -9.18
N SER A 87 0.66 4.79 -8.89
CA SER A 87 0.84 5.51 -7.62
C SER A 87 0.65 4.63 -6.37
N GLY A 88 1.11 3.38 -6.40
CA GLY A 88 1.07 2.48 -5.25
C GLY A 88 1.71 1.13 -5.53
N THR A 89 2.31 0.54 -4.48
CA THR A 89 3.05 -0.73 -4.55
C THR A 89 2.77 -1.59 -3.32
N ALA A 90 3.23 -2.83 -3.33
CA ALA A 90 3.20 -3.71 -2.14
C ALA A 90 4.31 -3.39 -1.11
N LEU A 91 5.28 -2.53 -1.45
CA LEU A 91 6.48 -2.26 -0.64
C LEU A 91 6.38 -1.00 0.23
N SER A 92 5.38 -0.16 -0.02
CA SER A 92 5.16 1.06 0.77
C SER A 92 4.70 0.76 2.21
N SER A 93 5.06 1.61 3.19
CA SER A 93 4.80 1.41 4.64
C SER A 93 3.32 1.21 5.00
N TRP A 94 2.42 1.65 4.12
CA TRP A 94 0.97 1.58 4.26
C TRP A 94 0.32 0.51 3.38
N ALA A 95 1.08 -0.37 2.73
CA ALA A 95 0.53 -1.42 1.88
C ALA A 95 0.10 -2.65 2.68
N VAL A 96 0.82 -2.98 3.75
CA VAL A 96 0.62 -4.15 4.61
C VAL A 96 0.48 -3.72 6.07
N SER A 97 -0.42 -4.38 6.80
CA SER A 97 -0.56 -4.25 8.24
C SER A 97 0.31 -5.30 8.94
N PHE A 98 1.40 -4.85 9.56
CA PHE A 98 2.32 -5.72 10.33
C PHE A 98 1.89 -5.92 11.78
N GLN A 99 0.87 -5.19 12.26
CA GLN A 99 0.36 -5.31 13.63
C GLN A 99 -1.15 -5.60 13.70
N PRO A 100 -1.68 -6.58 12.93
CA PRO A 100 -3.13 -6.78 12.82
C PRO A 100 -3.78 -7.12 14.16
N ALA A 101 -3.16 -8.01 14.95
CA ALA A 101 -3.68 -8.43 16.26
C ALA A 101 -3.87 -7.26 17.24
N LYS A 102 -2.96 -6.27 17.22
CA LYS A 102 -3.03 -5.06 18.05
C LYS A 102 -4.29 -4.25 17.72
N TYR A 103 -4.54 -4.01 16.44
CA TYR A 103 -5.69 -3.22 16.00
C TYR A 103 -7.01 -3.99 16.13
N ALA A 104 -7.01 -5.31 15.90
CA ALA A 104 -8.16 -6.16 16.16
C ALA A 104 -8.58 -6.13 17.64
N ARG A 105 -7.63 -6.24 18.59
CA ARG A 105 -7.95 -6.12 20.02
C ARG A 105 -8.39 -4.71 20.41
N MET A 106 -7.82 -3.66 19.80
CA MET A 106 -8.25 -2.28 20.05
C MET A 106 -9.72 -2.07 19.63
N LEU A 107 -10.09 -2.57 18.45
CA LEU A 107 -11.48 -2.56 17.99
C LEU A 107 -12.39 -3.35 18.93
N ALA A 108 -11.98 -4.58 19.28
CA ALA A 108 -12.73 -5.46 20.15
C ALA A 108 -13.04 -4.82 21.51
N ARG A 109 -12.06 -4.12 22.12
CA ARG A 109 -12.28 -3.35 23.36
C ARG A 109 -13.32 -2.24 23.19
N LYS A 110 -13.25 -1.47 22.11
CA LYS A 110 -14.18 -0.35 21.87
C LYS A 110 -15.63 -0.80 21.69
N VAL A 111 -15.85 -2.01 21.18
CA VAL A 111 -17.20 -2.55 20.95
C VAL A 111 -17.65 -3.55 22.04
N GLY A 112 -16.90 -3.68 23.13
CA GLY A 112 -17.26 -4.55 24.25
C GLY A 112 -17.05 -6.05 24.02
N CYS A 113 -16.16 -6.43 23.11
CA CYS A 113 -15.71 -7.80 22.84
C CYS A 113 -14.32 -8.08 23.44
N ASN A 114 -14.08 -7.67 24.69
CA ASN A 114 -12.77 -7.80 25.35
C ASN A 114 -12.57 -9.22 25.91
N LEU A 115 -12.35 -10.19 25.01
CA LEU A 115 -12.13 -11.60 25.32
C LEU A 115 -10.66 -11.96 25.07
N GLU A 116 -10.12 -12.88 25.87
CA GLU A 116 -8.72 -13.32 25.72
C GLU A 116 -8.54 -14.31 24.58
N ASP A 117 -9.47 -15.27 24.47
CA ASP A 117 -9.56 -16.23 23.38
C ASP A 117 -9.98 -15.53 22.08
N THR A 118 -9.21 -15.77 21.03
CA THR A 118 -9.39 -15.07 19.74
C THR A 118 -10.60 -15.60 18.96
N VAL A 119 -10.99 -16.87 19.13
CA VAL A 119 -12.18 -17.44 18.50
C VAL A 119 -13.45 -16.86 19.11
N GLU A 120 -13.51 -16.76 20.44
CA GLU A 120 -14.62 -16.11 21.14
C GLU A 120 -14.69 -14.60 20.85
N LEU A 121 -13.53 -13.94 20.77
CA LEU A 121 -13.43 -12.53 20.35
C LEU A 121 -14.04 -12.32 18.96
N VAL A 122 -13.63 -13.11 17.97
CA VAL A 122 -14.18 -13.03 16.60
C VAL A 122 -15.67 -13.33 16.58
N SER A 123 -16.12 -14.36 17.31
CA SER A 123 -17.54 -14.70 17.45
C SER A 123 -18.36 -13.59 18.11
N CYS A 124 -17.77 -12.82 19.02
CA CYS A 124 -18.40 -11.62 19.58
C CYS A 124 -18.50 -10.51 18.54
N LEU A 125 -17.43 -10.24 17.79
CA LEU A 125 -17.42 -9.21 16.73
C LEU A 125 -18.44 -9.52 15.63
N GLN A 126 -18.59 -10.77 15.22
CA GLN A 126 -19.56 -11.20 14.21
C GLN A 126 -21.02 -10.97 14.63
N ARG A 127 -21.30 -10.89 15.94
CA ARG A 127 -22.63 -10.58 16.47
C ARG A 127 -22.92 -9.08 16.55
N LYS A 128 -21.92 -8.22 16.35
CA LYS A 128 -22.10 -6.76 16.34
C LYS A 128 -22.69 -6.30 15.01
N HIS A 129 -23.49 -5.24 15.07
CA HIS A 129 -23.95 -4.61 13.84
C HIS A 129 -22.75 -3.94 13.14
N TYR A 130 -22.61 -4.10 11.81
CA TYR A 130 -21.42 -3.65 11.08
C TYR A 130 -21.07 -2.17 11.32
N LYS A 131 -22.07 -1.29 11.47
CA LYS A 131 -21.84 0.13 11.80
C LYS A 131 -21.10 0.31 13.12
N GLU A 132 -21.39 -0.51 14.14
CA GLU A 132 -20.67 -0.45 15.42
C GLU A 132 -19.17 -0.75 15.26
N LEU A 133 -18.79 -1.52 14.23
CA LEU A 133 -17.39 -1.86 13.92
C LEU A 133 -16.73 -0.79 13.04
N VAL A 134 -17.46 -0.29 12.04
CA VAL A 134 -16.95 0.65 11.03
C VAL A 134 -16.89 2.10 11.54
N ASP A 135 -17.69 2.47 12.52
CA ASP A 135 -17.73 3.85 13.04
C ASP A 135 -16.68 4.09 14.14
N GLN A 136 -15.96 3.06 14.59
CA GLN A 136 -14.94 3.22 15.63
C GLN A 136 -13.75 4.05 15.14
N ASP A 137 -13.16 4.84 16.03
CA ASP A 137 -11.92 5.52 15.72
C ASP A 137 -10.71 4.66 16.13
N ILE A 138 -10.03 4.05 15.15
CA ILE A 138 -8.84 3.22 15.35
C ILE A 138 -7.69 3.86 14.58
N GLN A 139 -6.82 4.53 15.32
CA GLN A 139 -5.69 5.27 14.75
C GLN A 139 -4.44 4.39 14.72
N PRO A 140 -3.87 4.11 13.53
CA PRO A 140 -2.58 3.45 13.41
C PRO A 140 -1.43 4.40 13.75
N ALA A 141 -0.21 3.84 13.82
CA ALA A 141 0.99 4.67 13.74
C ALA A 141 0.97 5.48 12.43
N ARG A 142 1.57 6.68 12.44
CA ARG A 142 1.62 7.54 11.27
C ARG A 142 2.28 6.81 10.10
N TYR A 143 1.75 7.01 8.89
CA TYR A 143 2.19 6.34 7.65
C TYR A 143 2.02 4.81 7.61
N HIS A 144 1.33 4.23 8.58
CA HIS A 144 0.97 2.82 8.62
C HIS A 144 -0.54 2.65 8.59
N ILE A 145 -1.00 1.44 8.35
CA ILE A 145 -2.43 1.09 8.32
C ILE A 145 -2.82 0.20 9.49
N ALA A 146 -4.06 0.36 9.96
CA ALA A 146 -4.63 -0.51 10.99
C ALA A 146 -5.20 -1.80 10.37
N PHE A 147 -6.11 -1.63 9.41
CA PHE A 147 -6.79 -2.70 8.70
C PHE A 147 -6.47 -2.63 7.21
N GLY A 148 -5.75 -3.64 6.72
CA GLY A 148 -5.40 -3.85 5.32
C GLY A 148 -4.78 -5.23 5.13
N PRO A 149 -4.16 -5.49 3.96
CA PRO A 149 -3.48 -6.75 3.70
C PRO A 149 -2.52 -7.16 4.82
N VAL A 150 -2.44 -8.45 5.11
CA VAL A 150 -1.55 -9.02 6.13
C VAL A 150 -0.75 -10.17 5.53
N ILE A 151 0.43 -10.44 6.09
CA ILE A 151 1.20 -11.66 5.80
C ILE A 151 0.56 -12.79 6.61
N ASP A 152 -0.29 -13.58 5.97
CA ASP A 152 -1.04 -14.68 6.60
C ASP A 152 -0.39 -16.06 6.40
N GLY A 153 0.69 -16.12 5.60
CA GLY A 153 1.35 -17.38 5.26
C GLY A 153 0.58 -18.23 4.25
N ASP A 154 -0.44 -17.67 3.62
CA ASP A 154 -1.33 -18.36 2.67
C ASP A 154 -1.62 -17.44 1.47
N VAL A 155 -2.56 -16.49 1.60
CA VAL A 155 -2.86 -15.55 0.51
C VAL A 155 -1.62 -14.72 0.17
N ILE A 156 -0.95 -14.20 1.18
CA ILE A 156 0.35 -13.52 1.11
C ILE A 156 1.34 -14.36 1.93
N PRO A 157 2.17 -15.19 1.26
CA PRO A 157 3.00 -16.19 1.94
C PRO A 157 4.09 -15.61 2.85
N ASP A 158 4.71 -14.51 2.44
CA ASP A 158 5.82 -13.86 3.14
C ASP A 158 5.79 -12.33 2.88
N ASP A 159 6.78 -11.60 3.41
CA ASP A 159 6.96 -10.18 3.13
C ASP A 159 7.02 -9.93 1.61
N PRO A 160 6.24 -8.98 1.06
CA PRO A 160 6.28 -8.66 -0.37
C PRO A 160 7.67 -8.36 -0.91
N GLN A 161 8.57 -7.79 -0.10
CA GLN A 161 9.96 -7.58 -0.51
C GLN A 161 10.66 -8.92 -0.74
N ILE A 162 10.52 -9.87 0.19
CA ILE A 162 11.11 -11.21 0.08
C ILE A 162 10.53 -11.95 -1.13
N LEU A 163 9.21 -11.91 -1.33
CA LEU A 163 8.55 -12.57 -2.47
C LEU A 163 9.03 -12.02 -3.82
N MET A 164 9.19 -10.70 -3.93
CA MET A 164 9.73 -10.07 -5.14
C MET A 164 11.21 -10.41 -5.36
N GLU A 165 12.03 -10.44 -4.32
CA GLU A 165 13.46 -10.82 -4.40
C GLU A 165 13.67 -12.29 -4.80
N GLN A 166 12.74 -13.17 -4.45
CA GLN A 166 12.77 -14.59 -4.83
C GLN A 166 12.21 -14.86 -6.23
N GLY A 167 11.51 -13.90 -6.84
CA GLY A 167 10.84 -14.10 -8.11
C GLY A 167 9.56 -14.93 -8.01
N GLU A 168 8.93 -14.98 -6.83
CA GLU A 168 7.67 -15.70 -6.55
C GLU A 168 6.45 -14.92 -7.08
N PHE A 169 6.51 -14.53 -8.36
CA PHE A 169 5.41 -13.96 -9.11
C PHE A 169 5.35 -14.59 -10.50
N LEU A 170 4.15 -14.78 -11.04
CA LEU A 170 4.04 -15.18 -12.44
C LEU A 170 4.63 -14.10 -13.34
N ASN A 171 5.18 -14.49 -14.48
CA ASN A 171 5.71 -13.57 -15.49
C ASN A 171 4.54 -12.80 -16.17
N TYR A 172 4.02 -11.77 -15.48
CA TYR A 172 2.99 -10.85 -15.96
C TYR A 172 3.63 -9.72 -16.78
N ASP A 173 2.90 -9.15 -17.74
CA ASP A 173 3.29 -7.83 -18.28
C ASP A 173 2.88 -6.74 -17.27
N ILE A 174 3.82 -5.92 -16.80
CA ILE A 174 3.52 -4.86 -15.81
C ILE A 174 3.78 -3.47 -16.39
N MET A 175 2.83 -2.57 -16.18
CA MET A 175 3.03 -1.13 -16.28
C MET A 175 2.88 -0.50 -14.90
N LEU A 176 3.81 0.35 -14.50
CA LEU A 176 3.73 1.05 -13.22
C LEU A 176 4.28 2.47 -13.31
N GLY A 177 3.90 3.32 -12.37
CA GLY A 177 4.39 4.69 -12.38
C GLY A 177 3.84 5.53 -11.24
N VAL A 178 4.31 6.77 -11.22
CA VAL A 178 4.10 7.74 -10.13
C VAL A 178 3.80 9.12 -10.71
N ASN A 179 3.18 9.98 -9.90
CA ASN A 179 2.98 11.39 -10.22
C ASN A 179 4.13 12.23 -9.65
N GLN A 180 4.38 13.41 -10.24
CA GLN A 180 5.44 14.32 -9.77
C GLN A 180 5.29 14.76 -8.29
N GLY A 181 4.05 14.83 -7.77
CA GLY A 181 3.78 15.44 -6.46
C GLY A 181 2.77 14.68 -5.62
N GLU A 182 2.95 13.36 -5.48
CA GLU A 182 2.09 12.49 -4.66
C GLU A 182 1.99 12.98 -3.20
N GLY A 183 3.10 13.47 -2.66
CA GLY A 183 3.24 13.90 -1.27
C GLY A 183 2.61 15.25 -0.92
N LEU A 184 1.72 15.81 -1.74
CA LEU A 184 1.14 17.15 -1.51
C LEU A 184 0.53 17.30 -0.09
N LYS A 185 -0.19 16.28 0.39
CA LYS A 185 -0.82 16.29 1.72
C LYS A 185 0.18 16.30 2.89
N PHE A 186 1.43 15.92 2.65
CA PHE A 186 2.48 15.95 3.67
C PHE A 186 2.90 17.37 4.04
N VAL A 187 2.88 18.29 3.06
CA VAL A 187 3.30 19.68 3.26
C VAL A 187 2.14 20.64 3.48
N GLU A 188 0.91 20.30 3.06
CA GLU A 188 -0.26 21.19 3.06
C GLU A 188 -0.55 21.87 4.41
N LEU A 189 -0.29 21.20 5.54
CA LEU A 189 -0.58 21.72 6.88
C LEU A 189 0.51 22.66 7.45
N ILE A 190 1.68 22.72 6.82
CA ILE A 190 2.83 23.52 7.30
C ILE A 190 3.26 24.60 6.31
N VAL A 191 2.52 24.74 5.20
CA VAL A 191 2.74 25.81 4.22
C VAL A 191 2.17 27.12 4.77
N ASP A 192 2.97 28.17 4.72
CA ASP A 192 2.55 29.51 5.13
C ASP A 192 1.73 30.23 4.04
N ASN A 193 1.21 31.42 4.36
CA ASN A 193 0.40 32.22 3.44
C ASN A 193 1.15 32.67 2.17
N GLU A 194 2.48 32.57 2.15
CA GLU A 194 3.34 32.91 1.01
C GLU A 194 3.77 31.69 0.21
N ASN A 195 3.12 30.53 0.41
CA ASN A 195 3.45 29.26 -0.24
C ASN A 195 4.85 28.71 0.11
N GLY A 196 5.43 29.15 1.23
CA GLY A 196 6.72 28.72 1.74
C GLY A 196 6.62 27.70 2.89
N VAL A 197 7.76 27.10 3.22
CA VAL A 197 7.97 26.34 4.48
C VAL A 197 9.17 26.94 5.20
N GLN A 198 9.07 27.14 6.52
CA GLN A 198 10.16 27.70 7.34
C GLN A 198 11.24 26.66 7.66
N ALA A 199 12.46 27.10 8.00
CA ALA A 199 13.57 26.17 8.29
C ALA A 199 13.24 25.21 9.45
N ASN A 200 12.68 25.77 10.52
CA ASN A 200 12.32 24.98 11.70
C ASN A 200 11.24 23.94 11.39
N ASP A 201 10.26 24.29 10.53
CA ASP A 201 9.20 23.37 10.12
C ASP A 201 9.74 22.27 9.21
N PHE A 202 10.68 22.60 8.32
CA PHE A 202 11.41 21.61 7.51
C PHE A 202 12.17 20.62 8.40
N ASP A 203 12.98 21.13 9.34
CA ASP A 203 13.77 20.29 10.24
C ASP A 203 12.88 19.39 11.11
N TYR A 204 11.77 19.94 11.61
CA TYR A 204 10.79 19.18 12.38
C TYR A 204 10.10 18.12 11.53
N ALA A 205 9.68 18.46 10.31
CA ALA A 205 9.01 17.53 9.40
C ALA A 205 9.92 16.35 9.01
N VAL A 206 11.19 16.62 8.69
CA VAL A 206 12.18 15.57 8.41
C VAL A 206 12.43 14.70 9.65
N SER A 207 12.57 15.32 10.82
CA SER A 207 12.81 14.58 12.07
C SER A 207 11.63 13.67 12.42
N SER A 208 10.39 14.18 12.35
CA SER A 208 9.17 13.40 12.55
C SER A 208 9.06 12.28 11.53
N PHE A 209 9.33 12.56 10.26
CA PHE A 209 9.30 11.55 9.19
C PHE A 209 10.23 10.37 9.49
N VAL A 210 11.47 10.64 9.91
CA VAL A 210 12.42 9.57 10.29
C VAL A 210 11.92 8.79 11.51
N ASP A 211 11.34 9.48 12.49
CA ASP A 211 10.81 8.85 13.71
C ASP A 211 9.66 7.91 13.40
N ASP A 212 8.74 8.35 12.55
CA ASP A 212 7.52 7.64 12.20
C ASP A 212 7.79 6.42 11.30
N LEU A 213 8.81 6.45 10.44
CA LEU A 213 9.09 5.38 9.46
C LEU A 213 10.26 4.46 9.84
N TYR A 214 11.28 4.99 10.50
CA TYR A 214 12.49 4.23 10.85
C TYR A 214 12.56 3.91 12.35
N GLY A 215 11.73 4.53 13.18
CA GLY A 215 11.74 4.32 14.63
C GLY A 215 13.01 4.86 15.28
N TYR A 216 13.77 4.00 15.97
CA TYR A 216 15.02 4.36 16.63
C TYR A 216 16.15 3.39 16.23
N PRO A 217 16.60 3.42 14.97
CA PRO A 217 17.69 2.56 14.52
C PRO A 217 19.03 3.05 15.09
N GLU A 218 20.02 2.16 15.14
CA GLU A 218 21.41 2.59 15.36
C GLU A 218 21.80 3.60 14.27
N GLY A 219 22.35 4.75 14.67
CA GLY A 219 22.70 5.81 13.73
C GLY A 219 21.54 6.70 13.28
N LYS A 220 20.39 6.71 13.98
CA LYS A 220 19.25 7.59 13.68
C LYS A 220 19.61 9.05 13.39
N ASP A 221 20.49 9.64 14.20
CA ASP A 221 20.87 11.04 14.02
C ASP A 221 21.69 11.24 12.74
N ILE A 222 22.53 10.26 12.38
CA ILE A 222 23.25 10.25 11.10
C ILE A 222 22.24 10.18 9.94
N LEU A 223 21.21 9.32 10.06
CA LEU A 223 20.16 9.21 9.05
C LEU A 223 19.40 10.52 8.88
N ARG A 224 18.95 11.15 9.99
CA ARG A 224 18.24 12.43 9.96
C ARG A 224 19.07 13.54 9.31
N GLU A 225 20.32 13.71 9.74
CA GLU A 225 21.19 14.76 9.19
C GLU A 225 21.56 14.51 7.73
N THR A 226 21.73 13.24 7.33
CA THR A 226 21.93 12.88 5.92
C THR A 226 20.71 13.20 5.08
N ILE A 227 19.50 12.85 5.54
CA ILE A 227 18.26 13.15 4.81
C ILE A 227 18.07 14.67 4.68
N LYS A 228 18.25 15.44 5.76
CA LYS A 228 18.21 16.91 5.68
C LYS A 228 19.21 17.45 4.67
N PHE A 229 20.43 16.91 4.66
CA PHE A 229 21.47 17.32 3.73
C PHE A 229 21.08 17.03 2.27
N MET A 230 20.55 15.85 1.99
CA MET A 230 20.17 15.42 0.64
C MET A 230 18.97 16.21 0.07
N TYR A 231 18.03 16.61 0.93
CA TYR A 231 16.83 17.36 0.52
C TYR A 231 16.93 18.87 0.78
N THR A 232 18.14 19.37 1.03
CA THR A 232 18.43 20.81 1.02
C THR A 232 18.96 21.20 -0.36
N ASP A 233 18.30 22.15 -1.02
CA ASP A 233 18.88 22.78 -2.20
C ASP A 233 20.00 23.74 -1.74
N TRP A 234 21.25 23.30 -1.84
CA TRP A 234 22.40 24.08 -1.41
C TRP A 234 22.67 25.33 -2.27
N ALA A 235 22.15 25.37 -3.50
CA ALA A 235 22.27 26.53 -4.38
C ALA A 235 21.26 27.63 -4.01
N ASP A 236 20.11 27.26 -3.43
CA ASP A 236 19.03 28.17 -3.04
C ASP A 236 18.50 27.93 -1.62
N ARG A 237 19.41 27.66 -0.69
CA ARG A 237 19.10 27.13 0.67
C ARG A 237 18.16 27.99 1.52
N HIS A 238 18.05 29.27 1.20
CA HIS A 238 17.26 30.23 1.97
C HIS A 238 15.85 30.41 1.42
N ASN A 239 15.53 29.82 0.26
CA ASN A 239 14.24 29.97 -0.39
C ASN A 239 13.15 29.08 0.26
N PRO A 240 12.11 29.68 0.86
CA PRO A 240 11.04 28.93 1.51
C PRO A 240 10.20 28.06 0.55
N GLU A 241 10.00 28.50 -0.69
CA GLU A 241 9.28 27.70 -1.70
C GLU A 241 10.08 26.47 -2.13
N THR A 242 11.40 26.63 -2.25
CA THR A 242 12.30 25.51 -2.57
C THR A 242 12.29 24.48 -1.45
N ARG A 243 12.32 24.89 -0.17
CA ARG A 243 12.13 23.98 0.98
C ARG A 243 10.80 23.24 0.93
N ARG A 244 9.70 23.92 0.56
CA ARG A 244 8.40 23.26 0.36
C ARG A 244 8.48 22.18 -0.71
N LYS A 245 9.09 22.48 -1.86
CA LYS A 245 9.24 21.54 -2.98
C LYS A 245 10.10 20.33 -2.60
N THR A 246 11.22 20.53 -1.90
CA THR A 246 12.09 19.42 -1.51
C THR A 246 11.47 18.56 -0.40
N LEU A 247 10.69 19.15 0.51
CA LEU A 247 9.96 18.39 1.52
C LEU A 247 8.83 17.54 0.91
N LEU A 248 8.13 18.10 -0.09
CA LEU A 248 7.16 17.35 -0.89
C LEU A 248 7.83 16.22 -1.67
N ALA A 249 9.00 16.49 -2.27
CA ALA A 249 9.81 15.50 -2.96
C ALA A 249 10.24 14.37 -2.01
N LEU A 250 10.75 14.67 -0.81
CA LEU A 250 11.14 13.67 0.19
C LEU A 250 10.06 12.65 0.47
N PHE A 251 8.82 13.12 0.69
CA PHE A 251 7.72 12.23 0.98
C PHE A 251 7.24 11.46 -0.25
N THR A 252 7.25 12.11 -1.42
CA THR A 252 6.92 11.50 -2.72
C THR A 252 7.91 10.38 -3.06
N ASP A 253 9.21 10.67 -2.89
CA ASP A 253 10.31 9.78 -3.20
C ASP A 253 10.25 8.53 -2.33
N HIS A 254 10.07 8.69 -1.02
CA HIS A 254 10.05 7.56 -0.09
C HIS A 254 8.80 6.69 -0.22
N GLN A 255 7.61 7.31 -0.27
CA GLN A 255 6.35 6.55 -0.20
C GLN A 255 5.90 6.00 -1.56
N TRP A 256 6.38 6.56 -2.68
CA TRP A 256 5.97 6.16 -4.03
C TRP A 256 7.14 5.88 -4.98
N VAL A 257 8.08 6.81 -5.18
CA VAL A 257 9.09 6.67 -6.25
C VAL A 257 10.04 5.50 -5.98
N ALA A 258 10.70 5.50 -4.82
CA ALA A 258 11.64 4.46 -4.43
C ALA A 258 11.00 3.06 -4.46
N PRO A 259 9.83 2.82 -3.82
CA PRO A 259 9.23 1.49 -3.89
C PRO A 259 8.72 1.14 -5.30
N ALA A 260 8.28 2.10 -6.13
CA ALA A 260 7.90 1.82 -7.52
C ALA A 260 9.10 1.43 -8.38
N VAL A 261 10.24 2.11 -8.22
CA VAL A 261 11.49 1.75 -8.90
C VAL A 261 11.97 0.37 -8.44
N ALA A 262 11.97 0.11 -7.13
CA ALA A 262 12.34 -1.21 -6.60
C ALA A 262 11.46 -2.34 -7.17
N THR A 263 10.14 -2.13 -7.24
CA THR A 263 9.21 -3.07 -7.89
C THR A 263 9.54 -3.26 -9.38
N ALA A 264 9.81 -2.18 -10.12
CA ALA A 264 10.15 -2.25 -11.54
C ALA A 264 11.47 -2.99 -11.81
N ASP A 265 12.49 -2.72 -10.98
CA ASP A 265 13.81 -3.32 -11.06
C ASP A 265 13.73 -4.82 -10.75
N LEU A 266 13.07 -5.19 -9.65
CA LEU A 266 12.86 -6.59 -9.29
C LEU A 266 12.09 -7.31 -10.41
N HIS A 267 10.96 -6.76 -10.86
CA HIS A 267 10.15 -7.38 -11.91
C HIS A 267 10.92 -7.57 -13.23
N SER A 268 11.65 -6.54 -13.68
CA SER A 268 12.43 -6.61 -14.93
C SER A 268 13.67 -7.51 -14.82
N SER A 269 14.26 -7.65 -13.63
CA SER A 269 15.44 -8.51 -13.41
C SER A 269 15.15 -9.99 -13.64
N PHE A 270 13.89 -10.42 -13.43
CA PHE A 270 13.40 -11.77 -13.74
C PHE A 270 12.98 -11.95 -15.21
N GLY A 271 13.21 -10.96 -16.08
CA GLY A 271 12.96 -11.04 -17.52
C GLY A 271 11.51 -10.76 -17.94
N SER A 272 10.67 -10.27 -17.03
CA SER A 272 9.28 -9.94 -17.30
C SER A 272 9.14 -8.57 -17.98
N PRO A 273 8.20 -8.39 -18.93
CA PRO A 273 8.00 -7.10 -19.60
C PRO A 273 7.53 -6.01 -18.62
N THR A 274 8.33 -4.94 -18.49
CA THR A 274 8.08 -3.83 -17.56
C THR A 274 8.05 -2.50 -18.30
N TYR A 275 7.03 -1.69 -18.05
CA TYR A 275 6.90 -0.31 -18.54
C TYR A 275 6.77 0.64 -17.36
N PHE A 276 7.61 1.68 -17.32
CA PHE A 276 7.57 2.68 -16.25
C PHE A 276 7.14 4.04 -16.80
N TYR A 277 6.27 4.74 -16.06
CA TYR A 277 5.89 6.13 -16.38
C TYR A 277 6.07 7.07 -15.18
N ALA A 278 6.27 8.35 -15.48
CA ALA A 278 6.18 9.43 -14.51
C ALA A 278 5.23 10.50 -15.06
N PHE A 279 4.21 10.87 -14.30
CA PHE A 279 3.11 11.72 -14.74
C PHE A 279 3.28 13.16 -14.23
N TYR A 280 3.36 14.12 -15.15
CA TYR A 280 3.69 15.53 -14.89
C TYR A 280 2.55 16.49 -15.26
N HIS A 281 1.35 15.98 -15.52
CA HIS A 281 0.20 16.81 -15.87
C HIS A 281 -0.87 16.74 -14.77
N HIS A 282 -1.63 17.81 -14.60
CA HIS A 282 -2.83 17.84 -13.75
C HIS A 282 -3.79 18.89 -14.28
N CYS A 283 -5.08 18.71 -14.03
CA CYS A 283 -6.08 19.72 -14.31
C CYS A 283 -6.15 20.70 -13.14
N GLN A 284 -6.09 22.00 -13.40
CA GLN A 284 -6.36 23.01 -12.38
C GLN A 284 -7.88 23.03 -12.12
N THR A 285 -8.30 22.63 -10.93
CA THR A 285 -9.67 22.88 -10.47
C THR A 285 -9.74 24.30 -9.92
N GLU A 286 -10.54 25.17 -10.55
CA GLU A 286 -10.91 26.47 -9.97
C GLU A 286 -11.54 26.22 -8.59
N GLN A 287 -10.94 26.80 -7.54
CA GLN A 287 -11.54 26.94 -6.21
C GLN A 287 -12.06 28.37 -6.06
#